data_AF-A0AAW2P109-F1
#
_entry.id   AF-A0AAW2P109-F1
#
_cell.length_a   1.000
_cell.length_b   1.000
_cell.length_c   1.000
_cell.angle_alpha   90.00
_cell.angle_beta   90.00
_cell.angle_gamma   90.00
#
_symmetry.space_group_name_H-M   'P 1'
#
loop_
_entity.id
_entity.type
_entity.pdbx_description
1 polymer ?
#
loop_
_entity_poly.entity_id
_entity_poly.type
_entity_poly.pdbx_seq_one_letter_code
_entity_poly.pdbx_strand_id
1 'polypeptide(L)'
;MYMNSLTYLTSEAFSAIPRELIPDLQSMLSANEALRPTAIDFTGSSFFREDTRLRALRFLDHMHERDNMQKSEFLKVLSDMWKDFDPRVLRFKVLPPLCAELRNLVMQPIILPMVLTIAES
;
A
#
# COMPACT_ATOMS: atom_id res chain seq x y z
N MET A 1 13.00 -14.31 -30.05
CA MET A 1 14.18 -14.47 -29.16
C MET A 1 13.80 -14.42 -27.66
N TYR A 2 12.72 -15.08 -27.22
CA TYR A 2 12.31 -15.10 -25.79
C TYR A 2 12.16 -16.52 -25.19
N MET A 3 12.36 -17.58 -25.97
CA MET A 3 12.14 -18.96 -25.50
C MET A 3 13.33 -19.57 -24.75
N ASN A 4 14.54 -19.02 -24.87
CA ASN A 4 15.75 -19.60 -24.25
C ASN A 4 16.06 -19.09 -22.84
N SER A 5 15.41 -18.03 -22.36
CA SER A 5 15.69 -17.47 -21.03
C SER A 5 15.00 -18.22 -19.89
N LEU A 6 13.90 -18.93 -20.18
CA LEU A 6 13.17 -19.72 -19.17
C LEU A 6 13.98 -20.93 -18.68
N THR A 7 14.82 -21.51 -19.53
CA THR A 7 15.71 -22.64 -19.17
C THR A 7 16.87 -22.24 -18.25
N TYR A 8 17.15 -20.94 -18.06
CA TYR A 8 18.21 -20.43 -17.18
C TYR A 8 17.68 -19.87 -15.85
N LEU A 9 16.37 -19.92 -15.61
CA LEU A 9 15.79 -19.53 -14.31
C LEU A 9 16.14 -20.61 -13.28
N THR A 10 17.27 -20.43 -12.61
CA THR A 10 17.68 -21.28 -11.48
C THR A 10 16.80 -21.00 -10.26
N SER A 11 16.71 -21.95 -9.34
CA SER A 11 15.96 -21.77 -8.07
C SER A 11 16.39 -20.51 -7.30
N GLU A 12 17.66 -20.13 -7.39
CA GLU A 12 18.20 -18.90 -6.81
C GLU A 12 17.57 -17.62 -7.36
N ALA A 13 17.13 -17.60 -8.62
CA ALA A 13 16.42 -16.45 -9.20
C ALA A 13 15.09 -16.16 -8.49
N PHE A 14 14.52 -17.17 -7.81
CA PHE A 14 13.28 -17.06 -7.04
C PHE A 14 13.51 -16.90 -5.53
N SER A 15 14.77 -16.88 -5.08
CA SER A 15 15.11 -16.71 -3.66
C SER A 15 14.71 -15.35 -3.08
N ALA A 16 14.55 -14.34 -3.93
CA ALA A 16 14.10 -13.00 -3.55
C ALA A 16 12.58 -12.89 -3.36
N ILE A 17 11.81 -13.93 -3.69
CA ILE A 17 10.35 -13.90 -3.58
C ILE A 17 9.94 -14.17 -2.12
N PRO A 18 9.13 -13.30 -1.50
CA PRO A 18 8.56 -13.55 -0.19
C PRO A 18 7.77 -14.85 -0.16
N ARG A 19 7.96 -15.67 0.89
CA ARG A 19 7.36 -17.00 0.99
C ARG A 19 5.84 -16.96 0.94
N GLU A 20 5.27 -15.88 1.46
CA GLU A 20 3.84 -15.61 1.53
C GLU A 20 3.23 -15.39 0.13
N LEU A 21 4.04 -14.92 -0.83
CA LEU A 21 3.61 -14.61 -2.20
C LEU A 21 3.76 -15.80 -3.16
N ILE A 22 4.54 -16.83 -2.77
CA ILE A 22 4.81 -18.01 -3.62
C ILE A 22 3.52 -18.73 -4.04
N PRO A 23 2.56 -19.03 -3.14
CA PRO A 23 1.33 -19.73 -3.53
C PRO A 23 0.51 -18.96 -4.58
N ASP A 24 0.40 -17.64 -4.42
CA ASP A 24 -0.29 -16.77 -5.36
C ASP A 24 0.39 -16.81 -6.74
N LEU A 25 1.72 -16.67 -6.79
CA LEU A 25 2.46 -16.71 -8.05
C LEU A 25 2.39 -18.08 -8.74
N GLN A 26 2.42 -19.18 -7.97
CA GLN A 26 2.23 -20.52 -8.52
C GLN A 26 0.84 -20.68 -9.16
N SER A 27 -0.21 -20.17 -8.50
CA SER A 27 -1.57 -20.22 -9.04
C SER A 27 -1.70 -19.41 -10.35
N MET A 28 -1.02 -18.26 -10.46
CA MET A 28 -0.98 -17.44 -11.67
C MET A 28 -0.33 -18.15 -12.87
N LEU A 29 0.59 -19.08 -12.63
CA LEU A 29 1.29 -19.86 -13.65
C LEU A 29 0.57 -21.15 -14.03
N SER A 30 -0.62 -21.41 -13.46
CA SER A 30 -1.39 -22.63 -13.77
C SER A 30 -1.66 -22.76 -15.27
N ALA A 31 -1.48 -23.98 -15.80
CA ALA A 31 -1.86 -24.32 -17.17
C ALA A 31 -3.38 -24.23 -17.38
N ASN A 32 -4.16 -24.47 -16.33
CA ASN A 32 -5.60 -24.25 -16.33
C ASN A 32 -5.90 -22.80 -15.96
N GLU A 33 -6.42 -22.04 -16.92
CA GLU A 33 -6.78 -20.63 -16.78
C GLU A 33 -7.80 -20.39 -15.65
N ALA A 34 -8.74 -21.32 -15.43
CA ALA A 34 -9.76 -21.19 -14.39
C ALA A 34 -9.19 -21.23 -12.95
N LEU A 35 -7.94 -21.68 -12.77
CA LEU A 35 -7.26 -21.69 -11.48
C LEU A 35 -6.40 -20.45 -11.25
N ARG A 36 -6.26 -19.57 -12.25
CA ARG A 36 -5.49 -18.32 -12.09
C ARG A 36 -6.33 -17.29 -11.35
N PRO A 37 -5.77 -16.61 -10.34
CA PRO A 37 -6.50 -15.57 -9.62
C PRO A 37 -6.75 -14.37 -10.52
N THR A 38 -7.87 -13.68 -10.30
CA THR A 38 -8.08 -12.37 -10.92
C THR A 38 -7.14 -11.34 -10.31
N ALA A 39 -6.98 -10.18 -10.96
CA ALA A 39 -6.20 -9.08 -10.39
C ALA A 39 -6.73 -8.63 -9.01
N ILE A 40 -8.05 -8.70 -8.80
CA ILE A 40 -8.69 -8.37 -7.53
C ILE A 40 -8.30 -9.40 -6.47
N ASP A 41 -8.40 -10.70 -6.79
CA ASP A 41 -8.05 -11.76 -5.86
C ASP A 41 -6.57 -11.71 -5.46
N PHE A 42 -5.69 -11.45 -6.42
CA PHE A 42 -4.25 -11.31 -6.18
C PHE A 42 -3.93 -10.12 -5.27
N THR A 43 -4.48 -8.94 -5.54
CA THR A 43 -4.26 -7.75 -4.69
C THR A 43 -4.93 -7.87 -3.31
N GLY A 44 -5.86 -8.81 -3.17
CA GLY A 44 -6.50 -9.17 -1.91
C GLY A 44 -5.79 -10.27 -1.11
N SER A 45 -4.68 -10.83 -1.61
CA SER A 45 -3.95 -11.88 -0.92
C SER A 45 -3.37 -11.41 0.41
N SER A 46 -3.05 -12.37 1.31
CA SER A 46 -2.56 -12.06 2.67
C SER A 46 -1.33 -11.15 2.64
N PHE A 47 -0.42 -11.38 1.69
CA PHE A 47 0.78 -10.56 1.50
C PHE A 47 0.47 -9.07 1.38
N PHE A 48 -0.51 -8.68 0.56
CA PHE A 48 -0.90 -7.26 0.37
C PHE A 48 -1.93 -6.78 1.38
N ARG A 49 -2.75 -7.69 1.94
CA ARG A 49 -3.79 -7.34 2.90
C ARG A 49 -3.21 -7.03 4.28
N GLU A 50 -2.18 -7.74 4.67
CA GLU A 50 -1.58 -7.62 6.01
C GLU A 50 -0.50 -6.53 6.09
N ASP A 51 0.08 -6.12 4.96
CA ASP A 51 1.04 -5.00 4.91
C ASP A 51 0.44 -3.71 5.52
N THR A 52 1.09 -3.23 6.57
CA THR A 52 0.62 -2.08 7.36
C THR A 52 0.57 -0.80 6.55
N ARG A 53 1.50 -0.59 5.61
CA ARG A 53 1.55 0.62 4.78
C ARG A 53 0.40 0.62 3.79
N LEU A 54 0.11 -0.51 3.16
CA LEU A 54 -1.05 -0.66 2.28
C LEU A 54 -2.37 -0.50 3.04
N ARG A 55 -2.46 -1.02 4.27
CA ARG A 55 -3.63 -0.76 5.13
C ARG A 55 -3.80 0.73 5.46
N ALA A 56 -2.72 1.44 5.73
CA ALA A 56 -2.76 2.88 5.97
C ALA A 56 -3.23 3.66 4.73
N LEU A 57 -2.74 3.30 3.53
CA LEU A 57 -3.21 3.92 2.28
C LEU A 57 -4.69 3.65 2.01
N ARG A 58 -5.17 2.42 2.23
CA ARG A 58 -6.61 2.10 2.13
C ARG A 58 -7.44 2.88 3.14
N PHE A 59 -6.92 3.11 4.36
CA PHE A 59 -7.60 3.97 5.33
C PHE A 59 -7.68 5.42 4.83
N LEU A 60 -6.60 5.95 4.23
CA LEU A 60 -6.58 7.30 3.65
C LEU A 60 -7.61 7.46 2.53
N ASP A 61 -7.76 6.46 1.66
CA ASP A 61 -8.76 6.48 0.58
C ASP A 61 -10.19 6.66 1.14
N HIS A 62 -10.49 6.03 2.27
CA HIS A 62 -11.78 6.09 2.96
C HIS A 62 -11.80 7.07 4.15
N MET A 63 -10.80 7.94 4.30
CA MET A 63 -10.66 8.79 5.49
C MET A 63 -11.86 9.72 5.66
N HIS A 64 -12.41 10.21 4.55
CA HIS A 64 -13.56 11.12 4.54
C HIS A 64 -14.83 10.53 5.16
N GLU A 65 -14.95 9.19 5.17
CA GLU A 65 -16.09 8.44 5.73
C GLU A 65 -15.97 8.22 7.25
N ARG A 66 -14.80 8.49 7.83
CA ARG A 66 -14.48 8.21 9.24
C ARG A 66 -14.83 9.38 10.15
N ASP A 67 -15.15 9.06 11.41
CA ASP A 67 -15.34 10.07 12.44
C ASP A 67 -14.00 10.70 12.90
N ASN A 68 -14.08 11.82 13.62
CA ASN A 68 -12.88 12.55 14.07
C ASN A 68 -12.02 11.74 15.05
N MET A 69 -12.62 10.84 15.84
CA MET A 69 -11.89 10.02 16.81
C MET A 69 -11.00 9.03 16.05
N GLN A 70 -11.58 8.26 15.13
CA GLN A 70 -10.89 7.32 14.26
C GLN A 70 -9.80 8.00 13.43
N LYS A 71 -10.11 9.18 12.86
CA LYS A 71 -9.10 9.98 12.13
C LYS A 71 -7.94 10.37 13.04
N SER A 72 -8.21 10.84 14.25
CA SER A 72 -7.16 11.29 15.17
C SER A 72 -6.23 10.16 15.62
N GLU A 73 -6.78 8.96 15.87
CA GLU A 73 -6.01 7.77 16.20
C GLU A 73 -5.14 7.33 15.02
N PHE A 74 -5.73 7.30 13.82
CA PHE A 74 -5.01 6.96 12.60
C PHE A 74 -3.87 7.94 12.30
N LEU A 75 -4.11 9.25 12.37
CA LEU A 75 -3.10 10.26 12.03
C LEU A 75 -1.89 10.20 12.96
N LYS A 76 -2.07 9.86 14.24
CA LYS A 76 -0.97 9.61 15.18
C LYS A 76 -0.12 8.41 14.73
N VAL A 77 -0.76 7.31 14.35
CA VAL A 77 -0.03 6.13 13.85
C VAL A 77 0.65 6.44 12.51
N LEU A 78 0.01 7.20 11.63
CA LEU A 78 0.56 7.59 10.34
C LEU A 78 1.81 8.47 10.49
N SER A 79 1.81 9.43 11.43
CA SER A 79 2.99 10.29 11.65
C SER A 79 4.24 9.52 12.10
N ASP A 80 4.05 8.36 12.75
CA ASP A 80 5.17 7.52 13.19
C ASP A 80 5.78 6.71 12.03
N MET A 81 4.95 6.24 11.09
CA MET A 81 5.36 5.34 9.99
C MET A 81 5.56 6.01 8.62
N TRP A 82 5.21 7.29 8.46
CA TRP A 82 5.27 7.94 7.15
C TRP A 82 6.68 7.97 6.50
N LYS A 83 7.76 7.83 7.29
CA LYS A 83 9.15 7.74 6.80
C LYS A 83 9.44 6.43 6.06
N ASP A 84 8.58 5.43 6.24
CA ASP A 84 8.69 4.12 5.59
C ASP A 84 8.06 4.09 4.19
N PHE A 85 7.50 5.23 3.75
CA PHE A 85 6.94 5.40 2.41
C PHE A 85 7.95 6.03 1.45
N ASP A 86 7.88 5.63 0.18
CA ASP A 86 8.56 6.33 -0.92
C ASP A 86 8.04 7.79 -0.99
N PRO A 87 8.91 8.80 -1.18
CA PRO A 87 8.50 10.21 -1.25
C PRO A 87 7.38 10.48 -2.27
N ARG A 88 7.32 9.72 -3.37
CA ARG A 88 6.23 9.84 -4.36
C ARG A 88 4.90 9.36 -3.77
N VAL A 89 4.90 8.33 -2.94
CA VAL A 89 3.67 7.86 -2.27
C VAL A 89 3.19 8.93 -1.29
N LEU A 90 4.09 9.54 -0.52
CA LEU A 90 3.73 10.66 0.36
C LEU A 90 3.09 11.81 -0.44
N ARG A 91 3.72 12.22 -1.53
CA ARG A 91 3.25 13.34 -2.36
C ARG A 91 1.93 13.06 -3.10
N PHE A 92 1.78 11.88 -3.69
CA PHE A 92 0.66 11.61 -4.61
C PHE A 92 -0.48 10.81 -4.00
N LYS A 93 -0.26 10.15 -2.85
CA LYS A 93 -1.28 9.33 -2.18
C LYS A 93 -1.62 9.83 -0.78
N VAL A 94 -0.66 10.34 -0.01
CA VAL A 94 -0.89 10.75 1.38
C VAL A 94 -1.27 12.24 1.48
N LEU A 95 -0.54 13.12 0.80
CA LEU A 95 -0.78 14.57 0.87
C LEU A 95 -2.19 14.98 0.39
N PRO A 96 -2.76 14.47 -0.72
CA PRO A 96 -4.08 14.90 -1.18
C PRO A 96 -5.22 14.71 -0.16
N PRO A 97 -5.42 13.53 0.48
CA PRO A 97 -6.47 13.36 1.48
C PRO A 97 -6.23 14.21 2.73
N LEU A 98 -4.97 14.43 3.15
CA LEU A 98 -4.66 15.34 4.26
C LEU A 98 -5.08 16.78 3.94
N CYS A 99 -4.74 17.27 2.74
CA CYS A 99 -5.16 18.59 2.28
C CYS A 99 -6.69 18.72 2.22
N ALA A 100 -7.40 17.68 1.75
CA ALA A 100 -8.86 17.67 1.69
C ALA A 100 -9.50 17.78 3.09
N GLU A 101 -8.82 17.29 4.13
CA GLU A 101 -9.29 17.32 5.51
C GLU A 101 -8.98 18.64 6.24
N LEU A 102 -8.19 19.56 5.65
CA LEU A 102 -7.94 20.90 6.23
C LEU A 102 -9.22 21.74 6.41
N ARG A 103 -10.30 21.41 5.70
CA ARG A 103 -11.63 22.02 5.90
C ARG A 103 -12.25 21.68 7.26
N ASN A 104 -11.80 20.61 7.92
CA ASN A 104 -12.26 20.20 9.23
C ASN A 104 -11.44 20.92 10.32
N LEU A 105 -12.01 21.99 10.86
CA LEU A 105 -11.34 22.86 11.84
C LEU A 105 -10.87 22.11 13.10
N VAL A 106 -11.57 21.04 13.50
CA VAL A 106 -11.20 20.21 14.66
C VAL A 106 -9.90 19.45 14.42
N MET A 107 -9.65 19.06 13.17
CA MET A 107 -8.49 18.23 12.79
C MET A 107 -7.27 19.05 12.38
N GLN A 108 -7.43 20.35 12.10
CA GLN A 108 -6.35 21.24 11.65
C GLN A 108 -5.08 21.20 12.52
N PRO A 109 -5.15 21.19 13.87
CA PRO A 109 -3.95 21.18 14.71
C PRO A 109 -3.06 19.95 14.48
N ILE A 110 -3.65 18.83 14.05
CA ILE A 110 -2.92 17.57 13.78
C ILE A 110 -2.47 17.52 12.32
N ILE A 111 -3.33 17.93 11.39
CA ILE A 111 -3.10 17.75 9.95
C ILE A 111 -2.13 18.78 9.38
N LEU A 112 -2.20 20.02 9.84
CA LEU A 112 -1.39 21.10 9.28
C LEU A 112 0.13 20.84 9.41
N PRO A 113 0.67 20.40 10.57
CA PRO A 113 2.08 20.02 10.67
C PRO A 113 2.48 18.91 9.70
N MET A 114 1.60 17.92 9.50
CA MET A 114 1.85 16.80 8.59
C MET A 114 1.93 17.26 7.13
N VAL A 115 0.98 18.09 6.70
CA VAL A 115 0.94 18.67 5.35
C VAL A 115 2.22 19.45 5.06
N LEU A 116 2.63 20.32 6.00
CA LEU A 116 3.84 21.14 5.82
C LEU A 116 5.10 20.27 5.73
N THR A 117 5.22 19.26 6.60
CA THR A 117 6.40 18.37 6.60
C THR A 117 6.51 17.56 5.31
N ILE A 118 5.40 17.05 4.76
CA ILE A 118 5.41 16.32 3.49
C ILE A 118 5.65 17.27 2.31
N ALA A 119 5.19 18.51 2.38
CA ALA A 119 5.37 19.49 1.31
C ALA A 119 6.82 20.00 1.20
N GLU A 120 7.56 19.98 2.32
CA GLU A 120 8.97 20.35 2.39
C GLU A 120 9.95 19.23 1.99
N SER A 121 9.53 17.96 2.03
CA SER A 121 10.34 16.78 1.66
C SER A 121 10.36 16.50 0.16
#